data_AF-A0A1W1ZCY9-F1
#
_entry.id   AF-A0A1W1ZCY9-F1
#
_cell.length_a   1.000
_cell.length_b   1.000
_cell.length_c   1.000
_cell.angle_alpha   90.00
_cell.angle_beta   90.00
_cell.angle_gamma   90.00
#
_symmetry.space_group_name_H-M   'P 1'
#
loop_
_entity.id
_entity.type
_entity.pdbx_description
1 polymer ?
#
loop_
_entity_poly.entity_id
_entity_poly.type
_entity_poly.pdbx_seq_one_letter_code
_entity_poly.pdbx_strand_id
1 'polypeptide(L)' 'MKQRFYKAAKEIGADIISYKTYRSDMGCQVYDIVTKDMDGGVHDFADSLWVGGPEKDKADLIEAFKKEVKFKTYKRAKP' A
#
# COMPACT_ATOMS: atom_id res chain seq x y z
N MET A 1 -6.53 5.00 8.95
CA MET A 1 -5.45 4.44 8.10
C MET A 1 -5.79 4.49 6.61
N LYS A 2 -6.98 4.04 6.19
CA LYS A 2 -7.45 4.09 4.80
C LYS A 2 -7.12 5.41 4.07
N GLN A 3 -7.54 6.56 4.58
CA GLN A 3 -7.28 7.86 3.95
C GLN A 3 -5.79 8.17 3.67
N ARG A 4 -4.87 7.69 4.51
CA ARG A 4 -3.43 7.88 4.32
C ARG A 4 -2.91 7.10 3.10
N PHE A 5 -3.38 5.87 2.90
CA PHE A 5 -3.05 5.08 1.70
C PHE A 5 -3.58 5.72 0.43
N TYR A 6 -4.84 6.20 0.43
CA TYR A 6 -5.40 6.89 -0.72
C TYR A 6 -4.63 8.16 -1.07
N LYS A 7 -4.23 8.95 -0.06
CA LYS A 7 -3.39 10.11 -0.27
C LYS A 7 -2.02 9.71 -0.84
N ALA A 8 -1.39 8.69 -0.25
CA ALA A 8 -0.10 8.18 -0.69
C ALA A 8 -0.12 7.65 -2.13
N ALA A 9 -1.19 6.95 -2.52
CA ALA A 9 -1.38 6.45 -3.88
C ALA A 9 -1.48 7.63 -4.87
N LYS A 10 -2.30 8.64 -4.54
CA LYS A 10 -2.43 9.84 -5.37
C LYS A 10 -1.12 10.61 -5.51
N GLU A 11 -0.32 10.71 -4.43
CA GLU A 11 0.99 11.36 -4.46
C GLU A 11 1.98 10.68 -5.41
N ILE A 12 1.84 9.37 -5.65
CA ILE A 12 2.69 8.60 -6.58
C ILE A 12 2.02 8.39 -7.94
N GLY A 13 0.88 9.03 -8.21
CA GLY A 13 0.17 8.89 -9.48
C GLY A 13 -0.53 7.54 -9.67
N ALA A 14 -0.99 6.91 -8.58
CA ALA A 14 -1.75 5.68 -8.60
C ALA A 14 -3.11 5.84 -7.89
N ASP A 15 -4.11 5.09 -8.32
CA ASP A 15 -5.42 5.03 -7.71
C ASP A 15 -5.66 3.67 -7.03
N ILE A 16 -6.17 3.68 -5.81
CA ILE A 16 -6.53 2.44 -5.10
C ILE A 16 -7.87 1.93 -5.66
N ILE A 17 -7.82 0.78 -6.32
CA ILE A 17 -9.00 0.09 -6.86
C ILE A 17 -9.55 -0.98 -5.93
N SER A 18 -8.73 -1.51 -5.02
CA SER A 18 -9.18 -2.41 -3.96
C SER A 18 -8.46 -2.10 -2.66
N TYR A 19 -9.21 -2.05 -1.56
CA TYR A 19 -8.67 -1.87 -0.22
C TYR A 19 -9.37 -2.86 0.70
N LYS A 20 -8.65 -3.91 1.08
CA LYS A 20 -9.08 -4.90 2.05
C LYS A 20 -8.22 -4.79 3.28
N THR A 21 -8.85 -4.98 4.43
CA THR A 21 -8.12 -5.04 5.68
C THR A 21 -8.84 -5.97 6.62
N TYR A 22 -8.08 -6.78 7.34
CA TYR A 22 -8.62 -7.71 8.32
C TYR A 22 -7.68 -7.77 9.52
N ARG A 23 -8.25 -8.06 10.68
CA ARG A 23 -7.49 -8.25 11.91
C ARG A 23 -7.27 -9.75 12.09
N SER A 24 -6.01 -10.15 12.24
CA SER A 24 -5.64 -11.50 12.62
C SER A 24 -5.88 -11.70 14.12
N ASP A 25 -6.19 -12.93 14.54
CA ASP A 25 -6.30 -13.34 15.94
C ASP A 25 -5.04 -13.00 16.77
N MET A 26 -3.88 -12.90 16.10
CA MET A 26 -2.63 -12.49 16.72
C MET A 26 -2.54 -10.98 17.05
N GLY A 27 -3.53 -10.17 16.69
CA GLY A 27 -3.52 -8.73 16.94
C GLY A 27 -2.85 -7.89 15.85
N CYS A 28 -2.50 -8.47 14.71
CA CYS A 28 -2.04 -7.75 13.52
C CYS A 28 -3.21 -7.29 12.65
N GLN A 29 -3.17 -6.04 12.20
CA GLN A 29 -4.00 -5.52 11.12
C GLN A 29 -3.29 -5.76 9.80
N VAL A 30 -3.84 -6.65 8.98
CA VAL A 30 -3.36 -6.90 7.63
C VAL A 30 -4.04 -5.92 6.67
N TYR A 31 -3.27 -5.37 5.74
CA TYR A 31 -3.71 -4.50 4.68
C TYR A 31 -3.38 -5.15 3.35
N ASP A 32 -4.40 -5.36 2.54
CA ASP A 32 -4.31 -5.88 1.18
C ASP A 32 -4.87 -4.81 0.25
N ILE A 33 -3.97 -4.15 -0.49
CA ILE A 33 -4.27 -2.94 -1.25
C ILE A 33 -3.87 -3.19 -2.69
N VAL A 34 -4.81 -2.98 -3.59
CA VAL A 34 -4.56 -3.04 -5.03
C VAL A 34 -4.66 -1.62 -5.59
N THR A 35 -3.58 -1.16 -6.20
CA THR A 35 -3.49 0.12 -6.90
C THR A 35 -3.41 -0.08 -8.40
N LYS A 36 -3.90 0.90 -9.15
CA LYS A 36 -3.74 1.03 -10.59
C LYS A 36 -3.01 2.34 -10.90
N ASP A 37 -1.91 2.27 -11.63
CA ASP A 37 -1.21 3.46 -12.10
C ASP A 37 -1.90 4.10 -13.32
N MET A 38 -1.48 5.30 -13.69
CA MET A 38 -2.02 6.04 -14.83
C MET A 38 -1.71 5.39 -16.20
N ASP A 39 -0.63 4.61 -16.32
CA ASP A 39 -0.29 3.78 -17.49
C ASP A 39 -1.13 2.49 -17.56
N GLY A 40 -1.96 2.24 -16.54
CA GLY A 40 -2.85 1.10 -16.44
C GLY A 40 -2.21 -0.16 -15.84
N GLY A 41 -1.00 -0.07 -15.30
CA GLY A 41 -0.42 -1.17 -14.51
C GLY A 41 -1.14 -1.35 -13.18
N VAL A 42 -1.24 -2.60 -12.75
CA VAL A 42 -1.91 -2.98 -11.51
C VAL A 42 -0.86 -3.52 -10.56
N HIS A 43 -0.86 -3.00 -9.34
CA HIS A 43 0.08 -3.35 -8.29
C HIS A 43 -0.66 -3.77 -7.04
N ASP A 44 -0.32 -4.95 -6.54
CA ASP A 44 -0.70 -5.44 -5.23
C ASP A 44 0.32 -4.97 -4.19
N PHE A 45 -0.18 -4.60 -3.02
CA PHE A 45 0.59 -4.33 -1.82
C PHE A 45 -0.10 -5.02 -0.66
N ALA A 46 0.58 -5.99 -0.05
CA ALA A 46 0.06 -6.73 1.08
C ALA A 46 1.05 -6.65 2.24
N ASP A 47 0.66 -6.03 3.34
CA ASP A 47 1.51 -5.85 4.51
C ASP A 47 0.69 -5.89 5.80
N SER A 48 1.34 -6.11 6.94
CA SER A 48 0.68 -6.31 8.23
C SER A 48 1.31 -5.47 9.32
N LEU A 49 0.46 -4.75 10.06
CA LEU A 49 0.85 -3.85 11.14
C LEU A 49 0.31 -4.36 12.47
N TRP A 50 1.12 -4.39 13.52
CA TRP A 50 0.63 -4.69 14.87
C TRP A 50 -0.34 -3.62 15.39
N VAL A 51 -1.54 -4.04 15.80
CA VAL A 51 -2.55 -3.13 16.38
C VAL A 51 -2.14 -2.78 17.81
N GLY A 52 -1.78 -1.51 18.03
CA GLY A 52 -1.23 -1.03 19.30
C GLY A 52 0.27 -0.73 19.26
N GLY A 53 0.93 -0.97 18.12
CA GLY A 53 2.31 -0.54 17.89
C GLY A 53 2.46 1.00 17.82
N PRO A 54 3.70 1.50 17.94
CA PRO A 54 3.98 2.94 17.88
C PRO A 54 3.51 3.58 16.57
N GLU A 55 3.24 4.90 16.59
CA GLU A 55 2.82 5.63 15.38
C GLU A 55 3.86 5.58 14.25
N LYS A 56 5.13 5.31 14.59
CA LYS A 56 6.24 5.16 13.66
C LYS A 56 6.01 4.04 12.65
N ASP A 57 5.48 2.88 13.08
CA ASP A 57 5.19 1.75 12.20
C ASP A 57 4.12 2.09 11.16
N LYS A 58 3.16 2.97 11.50
CA LYS A 58 2.14 3.44 10.55
C LYS A 58 2.74 4.34 9.45
N ALA A 59 3.81 5.08 9.75
CA ALA A 59 4.49 5.91 8.77
C ALA A 59 5.37 5.05 7.86
N ASP A 60 6.12 4.12 8.45
CA ASP A 60 6.97 3.16 7.74
C ASP A 60 6.16 2.33 6.74
N LEU A 61 4.98 1.85 7.15
CA LEU A 61 4.04 1.14 6.29
C LEU A 61 3.62 1.95 5.05
N ILE A 62 3.39 3.26 5.21
CA ILE A 62 3.00 4.14 4.10
C ILE A 62 4.20 4.42 3.18
N GLU A 63 5.40 4.56 3.74
CA GLU A 63 6.63 4.69 2.94
C GLU A 63 6.95 3.41 2.17
N ALA A 64 6.79 2.24 2.79
CA ALA A 64 6.94 0.93 2.17
C ALA A 64 5.95 0.78 1.00
N PHE A 65 4.67 1.12 1.23
CA PHE A 65 3.66 1.17 0.17
C PHE A 65 4.07 2.06 -1.00
N LYS A 66 4.49 3.30 -0.73
CA LYS A 66 4.93 4.24 -1.77
C LYS A 66 6.11 3.68 -2.56
N LYS A 67 7.09 3.08 -1.88
CA LYS A 67 8.27 2.47 -2.52
C LYS A 67 7.88 1.27 -3.37
N GLU A 68 7.06 0.35 -2.86
CA GLU A 68 6.72 -0.88 -3.57
C GLU A 68 5.91 -0.61 -4.83
N VAL A 69 4.85 0.21 -4.73
CA VAL A 69 4.04 0.58 -5.90
C VAL A 69 4.93 1.26 -6.94
N LYS A 70 5.70 2.27 -6.54
CA LYS A 70 6.59 3.02 -7.43
C LYS A 70 7.69 2.13 -8.06
N PHE A 71 8.27 1.20 -7.32
CA PHE A 71 9.33 0.31 -7.79
C PHE A 71 8.81 -0.79 -8.73
N LYS A 72 7.60 -1.32 -8.47
CA LYS A 72 6.92 -2.25 -9.40
C LYS A 72 6.53 -1.53 -10.69
N THR A 73 6.17 -0.24 -10.67
CA THR A 73 5.91 0.57 -11.88
C THR A 73 7.19 0.72 -12.73
N TYR A 74 8.33 1.08 -12.13
CA TYR A 74 9.59 1.25 -12.87
C TYR A 74 10.19 -0.05 -13.40
N LYS A 75 9.93 -1.20 -12.75
CA LYS A 75 10.40 -2.50 -13.23
C LYS A 75 9.62 -3.03 -14.44
N ARG A 76 8.50 -2.41 -14.81
CA ARG A 76 7.80 -2.69 -16.06
C ARG A 76 8.41 -1.93 -17.24
N ALA A 77 9.73 -1.81 -17.27
CA ALA A 77 10.45 -1.49 -18.49
C ALA A 77 10.33 -2.69 -19.44
N LYS A 78 9.46 -2.55 -20.44
CA LYS A 78 9.29 -3.45 -21.60
C LYS A 78 10.62 -4.01 -22.14
N PRO A 79 10.65 -5.26 -22.63
CA PRO A 79 11.06 -5.52 -24.01
C PRO A 79 9.93 -5.16 -25.00
#